data_AF-D3DZY9-F1
#
_entry.id   AF-D3DZY9-F1
#
_cell.length_a   1.000
_cell.length_b   1.000
_cell.length_c   1.000
_cell.angle_alpha   90.00
_cell.angle_beta   90.00
_cell.angle_gamma   90.00
#
_symmetry.space_group_name_H-M   'P 1'
#
loop_
_entity.id
_entity.type
_entity.pdbx_description
1 polymer ?
#
loop_
_entity_poly.entity_id
_entity_poly.type
_entity_poly.pdbx_seq_one_letter_code
_entity_poly.pdbx_strand_id
1 'polypeptide(L)'
;MGIRVVGMKEEARYGVAESAPDFHQEVSKAKASLNSTPNTKSSGSRMKKKARAGVYKPTANIEGEVDLKRIGHYLKAFLDNYHFTDGGSNPNVHEFWGGENNKLSSFTLWVTFDIFEKTIVGSLLDNFKMEVSDEYMKFTADFVYKTEESDEIENIELYKVKLLDGDWALMFYDVSVEIDENAPPGIVSSFSFDGKNNINVDKTIGLGSRGPQRKAAAQGRDISISFVSTLERETLELIQKAEYGEVGTEPSECKLCKIPLKLICNVCEDTTDRLEITFPECIFAVDYELSEADEIEVTFNLDAMGTGYATKLDGTRVLTDMYCRLVNDQPEIKSGEGVTSATVRLTVKDDNNQPVASNAVTIVNRVTDESYEATTGSAGGCSFNDVEPGRYDVIVEGYDVVAGSIISVNDDEESFDITVEEIEED
;
A
#
# COMPACT_ATOMS: atom_id res chain seq x y z
N MET A 1 -20.25 -3.29 21.10
CA MET A 1 -18.79 -3.06 21.04
C MET A 1 -18.54 -2.54 19.64
N GLY A 2 -17.82 -1.43 19.47
CA GLY A 2 -17.57 -0.86 18.14
C GLY A 2 -16.59 -1.73 17.35
N ILE A 3 -16.75 -1.80 16.02
CA ILE A 3 -15.87 -2.57 15.13
C ILE A 3 -14.69 -1.69 14.73
N ARG A 4 -13.48 -2.19 14.96
CA ARG A 4 -12.22 -1.51 14.64
C ARG A 4 -11.29 -2.47 13.93
N VAL A 5 -11.67 -2.81 12.71
CA VAL A 5 -10.91 -3.73 11.88
C VAL A 5 -10.48 -3.06 10.59
N VAL A 6 -9.39 -3.57 10.03
CA VAL A 6 -8.96 -3.31 8.67
C VAL A 6 -8.99 -4.61 7.88
N GLY A 7 -9.56 -4.57 6.68
CA GLY A 7 -9.41 -5.61 5.68
C GLY A 7 -8.55 -5.13 4.50
N MET A 8 -7.90 -6.07 3.82
CA MET A 8 -7.02 -5.77 2.69
C MET A 8 -7.12 -6.86 1.63
N LYS A 9 -7.08 -6.46 0.36
CA LYS A 9 -6.94 -7.35 -0.79
C LYS A 9 -6.24 -6.64 -1.93
N GLU A 10 -5.39 -7.38 -2.66
CA GLU A 10 -4.69 -6.84 -3.83
C GLU A 10 -5.66 -6.61 -4.99
N GLU A 11 -5.59 -5.42 -5.57
CA GLU A 11 -6.38 -5.05 -6.74
C GLU A 11 -5.79 -5.68 -7.99
N ALA A 12 -6.66 -6.21 -8.84
CA ALA A 12 -6.24 -6.60 -10.18
C ALA A 12 -5.78 -5.40 -11.03
N ARG A 13 -6.40 -4.24 -10.80
CA ARG A 13 -6.10 -3.00 -11.50
C ARG A 13 -6.21 -1.81 -10.55
N TYR A 14 -5.25 -0.90 -10.67
CA TYR A 14 -5.21 0.29 -9.84
C TYR A 14 -6.51 1.10 -9.87
N GLY A 15 -7.09 1.26 -8.69
CA GLY A 15 -8.24 2.11 -8.52
C GLY A 15 -9.56 1.46 -8.92
N VAL A 16 -9.60 0.13 -8.99
CA VAL A 16 -10.80 -0.72 -9.11
C VAL A 16 -10.98 -1.42 -7.78
N ALA A 17 -12.16 -1.28 -7.18
CA ALA A 17 -12.45 -1.87 -5.88
C ALA A 17 -12.57 -3.39 -6.00
N GLU A 18 -11.97 -4.09 -5.06
CA GLU A 18 -12.24 -5.51 -4.87
C GLU A 18 -13.58 -5.71 -4.14
N SER A 19 -14.22 -6.88 -4.32
CA SER A 19 -15.55 -7.15 -3.75
C SER A 19 -15.55 -7.55 -2.27
N ALA A 20 -14.43 -8.06 -1.76
CA ALA A 20 -14.27 -8.46 -0.37
C ALA A 20 -12.78 -8.55 0.02
N PRO A 21 -12.41 -8.31 1.28
CA PRO A 21 -11.02 -8.44 1.73
C PRO A 21 -10.56 -9.91 1.81
N ASP A 22 -9.27 -10.17 1.86
CA ASP A 22 -8.78 -11.53 2.14
C ASP A 22 -8.90 -11.87 3.63
N PHE A 23 -8.70 -10.88 4.50
CA PHE A 23 -8.77 -11.02 5.95
C PHE A 23 -9.36 -9.76 6.61
N HIS A 24 -9.69 -9.85 7.90
CA HIS A 24 -9.86 -8.69 8.77
C HIS A 24 -8.85 -8.79 9.91
N GLN A 25 -8.31 -7.65 10.34
CA GLN A 25 -7.38 -7.52 11.46
C GLN A 25 -7.89 -6.47 12.42
N GLU A 26 -7.88 -6.76 13.71
CA GLU A 26 -8.09 -5.72 14.72
C GLU A 26 -6.90 -4.76 14.74
N VAL A 27 -7.18 -3.46 14.77
CA VAL A 27 -6.15 -2.42 14.72
C VAL A 27 -6.27 -1.50 15.92
N SER A 28 -5.12 -1.04 16.43
CA SER A 28 -5.08 -0.11 17.56
C SER A 28 -5.49 1.31 17.11
N LYS A 29 -5.18 1.66 15.87
CA LYS A 29 -5.54 2.95 15.28
C LYS A 29 -5.70 2.85 13.77
N ALA A 30 -6.73 3.52 13.25
CA ALA A 30 -6.90 3.70 11.82
C ALA A 30 -7.37 5.13 11.53
N LYS A 31 -6.85 5.71 10.45
CA LYS A 31 -7.22 7.02 9.94
C LYS A 31 -7.28 6.96 8.43
N ALA A 32 -8.35 7.48 7.84
CA ALA A 32 -8.47 7.67 6.39
C ALA A 32 -9.06 9.06 6.12
N SER A 33 -8.34 9.87 5.33
CA SER A 33 -8.68 11.26 5.07
C SER A 33 -8.39 11.65 3.63
N LEU A 34 -9.38 12.27 2.97
CA LEU A 34 -9.22 12.90 1.66
C LEU A 34 -8.24 14.09 1.66
N ASN A 35 -7.94 14.68 2.82
CA ASN A 35 -7.06 15.86 2.94
C ASN A 35 -7.46 17.03 2.00
N SER A 36 -8.76 17.22 1.78
CA SER A 36 -9.30 18.30 0.94
C SER A 36 -9.38 19.62 1.69
N THR A 37 -8.46 20.54 1.44
CA THR A 37 -8.52 21.90 2.01
C THR A 37 -9.37 22.83 1.12
N PRO A 38 -10.45 23.47 1.62
CA PRO A 38 -11.25 24.39 0.82
C PRO A 38 -10.46 25.62 0.35
N ASN A 39 -10.62 25.98 -0.91
CA ASN A 39 -10.08 27.22 -1.49
C ASN A 39 -10.98 28.40 -1.13
N THR A 40 -10.44 29.40 -0.41
CA THR A 40 -11.22 30.56 0.05
C THR A 40 -10.71 31.86 -0.55
N LYS A 41 -11.62 32.80 -0.86
CA LYS A 41 -11.30 34.13 -1.40
C LYS A 41 -11.92 35.24 -0.58
N SER A 42 -11.11 36.24 -0.22
CA SER A 42 -11.49 37.43 0.53
C SER A 42 -11.35 38.65 -0.38
N SER A 43 -12.34 38.93 -1.21
CA SER A 43 -12.29 40.05 -2.17
C SER A 43 -12.46 41.39 -1.45
N GLY A 44 -11.36 42.08 -1.12
CA GLY A 44 -11.38 43.43 -0.52
C GLY A 44 -11.99 43.52 0.89
N SER A 45 -12.27 42.38 1.53
CA SER A 45 -12.86 42.30 2.87
C SER A 45 -11.89 41.61 3.82
N ARG A 46 -11.94 41.98 5.11
CA ARG A 46 -11.20 41.29 6.19
C ARG A 46 -11.73 39.87 6.48
N MET A 47 -12.85 39.47 5.86
CA MET A 47 -13.51 38.17 6.05
C MET A 47 -13.53 37.36 4.74
N LYS A 48 -13.52 36.02 4.85
CA LYS A 48 -13.70 35.09 3.72
C LYS A 48 -15.10 35.29 3.12
N LYS A 49 -15.19 35.50 1.80
CA LYS A 49 -16.46 35.81 1.11
C LYS A 49 -16.92 34.70 0.14
N LYS A 50 -15.99 33.90 -0.37
CA LYS A 50 -16.27 32.77 -1.26
C LYS A 50 -15.43 31.57 -0.87
N ALA A 51 -15.98 30.37 -1.01
CA ALA A 51 -15.27 29.11 -0.82
C ALA A 51 -15.62 28.14 -1.95
N ARG A 52 -14.64 27.34 -2.38
CA ARG A 52 -14.83 26.18 -3.25
C ARG A 52 -14.08 25.00 -2.66
N ALA A 53 -14.56 23.80 -2.93
CA ALA A 53 -13.90 22.60 -2.47
C ALA A 53 -12.50 22.48 -3.12
N GLY A 54 -11.53 22.03 -2.33
CA GLY A 54 -10.15 21.87 -2.78
C GLY A 54 -9.93 20.58 -3.56
N VAL A 55 -8.72 20.45 -4.07
CA VAL A 55 -8.19 19.16 -4.50
C VAL A 55 -8.02 18.28 -3.26
N TYR A 56 -8.36 16.99 -3.36
CA TYR A 56 -8.08 16.01 -2.32
C TYR A 56 -6.82 15.21 -2.67
N LYS A 57 -6.00 14.95 -1.65
CA LYS A 57 -4.76 14.16 -1.70
C LYS A 57 -4.86 13.08 -0.62
N PRO A 58 -5.57 11.99 -0.89
CA PRO A 58 -6.01 11.10 0.16
C PRO A 58 -4.86 10.30 0.77
N THR A 59 -4.90 10.13 2.09
CA THR A 59 -3.92 9.30 2.83
C THR A 59 -4.62 8.52 3.93
N ALA A 60 -4.15 7.29 4.14
CA ALA A 60 -4.57 6.45 5.25
C ALA A 60 -3.35 6.07 6.10
N ASN A 61 -3.58 5.85 7.39
CA ASN A 61 -2.59 5.43 8.37
C ASN A 61 -3.25 4.36 9.24
N ILE A 62 -2.58 3.21 9.35
CA ILE A 62 -3.04 2.05 10.10
C ILE A 62 -1.93 1.64 11.06
N GLU A 63 -2.26 1.45 12.33
CA GLU A 63 -1.35 0.97 13.36
C GLU A 63 -1.99 -0.24 14.07
N GLY A 64 -1.17 -1.23 14.37
CA GLY A 64 -1.61 -2.48 14.99
C GLY A 64 -0.44 -3.30 15.50
N GLU A 65 -0.74 -4.53 15.92
CA GLU A 65 0.25 -5.50 16.36
C GLU A 65 0.60 -6.43 15.19
N VAL A 66 1.87 -6.84 15.10
CA VAL A 66 2.32 -7.74 14.03
C VAL A 66 1.91 -9.16 14.35
N ASP A 67 1.17 -9.80 13.44
CA ASP A 67 0.90 -11.24 13.45
C ASP A 67 1.41 -11.87 12.15
N LEU A 68 1.84 -13.13 12.23
CA LEU A 68 2.43 -13.82 11.08
C LEU A 68 1.40 -14.28 10.04
N LYS A 69 0.10 -14.28 10.36
CA LYS A 69 -0.96 -14.70 9.43
C LYS A 69 -1.32 -13.62 8.42
N ARG A 70 -1.08 -12.35 8.73
CA ARG A 70 -1.51 -11.19 7.93
C ARG A 70 -0.38 -10.30 7.44
N ILE A 71 0.79 -10.33 8.08
CA ILE A 71 1.93 -9.48 7.73
C ILE A 71 2.35 -9.61 6.26
N GLY A 72 2.10 -10.77 5.64
CA GLY A 72 2.40 -11.02 4.22
C GLY A 72 1.77 -10.00 3.25
N HIS A 73 0.57 -9.50 3.52
CA HIS A 73 -0.07 -8.49 2.65
C HIS A 73 0.62 -7.13 2.73
N TYR A 74 1.05 -6.72 3.93
CA TYR A 74 1.84 -5.49 4.09
C TYR A 74 3.22 -5.62 3.44
N LEU A 75 3.88 -6.77 3.59
CA LEU A 75 5.16 -7.05 2.93
C LEU A 75 5.02 -7.03 1.40
N LYS A 76 3.96 -7.63 0.84
CA LYS A 76 3.66 -7.57 -0.59
C LYS A 76 3.42 -6.14 -1.06
N ALA A 77 2.62 -5.37 -0.33
CA ALA A 77 2.33 -3.99 -0.68
C ALA A 77 3.57 -3.10 -0.61
N PHE A 78 4.50 -3.38 0.30
CA PHE A 78 5.73 -2.62 0.47
C PHE A 78 6.81 -2.98 -0.55
N LEU A 79 7.02 -4.28 -0.81
CA LEU A 79 8.14 -4.79 -1.62
C LEU A 79 7.79 -5.10 -3.08
N ASP A 80 6.50 -5.23 -3.39
CA ASP A 80 5.91 -5.55 -4.71
C ASP A 80 6.22 -6.96 -5.23
N ASN A 81 7.49 -7.38 -5.27
CA ASN A 81 7.81 -8.71 -5.77
C ASN A 81 7.44 -9.79 -4.76
N TYR A 82 6.83 -10.85 -5.29
CA TYR A 82 6.27 -11.93 -4.50
C TYR A 82 6.40 -13.26 -5.24
N HIS A 83 6.73 -14.31 -4.49
CA HIS A 83 6.69 -15.68 -4.95
C HIS A 83 6.04 -16.57 -3.89
N PHE A 84 5.05 -17.36 -4.32
CA PHE A 84 4.35 -18.31 -3.49
C PHE A 84 4.79 -19.74 -3.80
N THR A 85 5.03 -20.53 -2.77
CA THR A 85 5.23 -21.98 -2.88
C THR A 85 4.23 -22.69 -1.97
N ASP A 86 3.34 -23.48 -2.59
CA ASP A 86 2.38 -24.33 -1.88
C ASP A 86 3.12 -25.43 -1.10
N GLY A 87 2.87 -25.49 0.21
CA GLY A 87 3.46 -26.49 1.10
C GLY A 87 2.73 -27.84 1.06
N GLY A 88 1.54 -27.90 0.45
CA GLY A 88 0.67 -29.07 0.41
C GLY A 88 0.17 -29.44 1.81
N SER A 89 0.84 -30.42 2.44
CA SER A 89 0.58 -30.79 3.84
C SER A 89 1.45 -30.05 4.86
N ASN A 90 2.44 -29.29 4.38
CA ASN A 90 3.30 -28.42 5.20
C ASN A 90 2.84 -26.96 5.08
N PRO A 91 3.29 -26.07 5.97
CA PRO A 91 3.08 -24.63 5.79
C PRO A 91 3.54 -24.14 4.42
N ASN A 92 2.82 -23.17 3.88
CA ASN A 92 3.17 -22.46 2.66
C ASN A 92 4.41 -21.59 2.89
N VAL A 93 5.08 -21.26 1.79
CA VAL A 93 6.22 -20.33 1.80
C VAL A 93 5.91 -19.14 0.91
N HIS A 94 6.04 -17.96 1.49
CA HIS A 94 5.87 -16.66 0.87
C HIS A 94 7.23 -15.96 0.86
N GLU A 95 7.75 -15.68 -0.32
CA GLU A 95 9.00 -14.93 -0.50
C GLU A 95 8.69 -13.55 -1.08
N PHE A 96 9.16 -12.49 -0.42
CA PHE A 96 8.99 -11.11 -0.85
C PHE A 96 10.36 -10.45 -1.02
N TRP A 97 10.52 -9.59 -2.02
CA TRP A 97 11.78 -8.86 -2.17
C TRP A 97 11.60 -7.51 -2.84
N GLY A 98 12.43 -6.57 -2.44
CA GLY A 98 12.50 -5.26 -3.07
C GLY A 98 13.11 -5.35 -4.47
N GLY A 99 12.45 -4.76 -5.47
CA GLY A 99 12.98 -4.63 -6.84
C GLY A 99 12.93 -3.20 -7.36
N GLU A 100 13.29 -3.02 -8.63
CA GLU A 100 13.40 -1.72 -9.31
C GLU A 100 12.07 -1.24 -9.94
N ASN A 101 10.94 -1.87 -9.61
CA ASN A 101 9.65 -1.48 -10.17
C ASN A 101 9.14 -0.20 -9.52
N ASN A 102 8.83 0.81 -10.34
CA ASN A 102 8.26 2.08 -9.87
C ASN A 102 6.72 2.08 -9.81
N LYS A 103 6.08 0.98 -10.20
CA LYS A 103 4.63 0.77 -10.15
C LYS A 103 4.30 -0.35 -9.17
N LEU A 104 4.31 -0.03 -7.88
CA LEU A 104 3.94 -0.95 -6.81
C LEU A 104 2.51 -1.46 -6.97
N SER A 105 2.23 -2.68 -6.54
CA SER A 105 0.89 -3.27 -6.49
C SER A 105 -0.05 -2.42 -5.64
N SER A 106 -1.33 -2.38 -6.03
CA SER A 106 -2.35 -1.58 -5.33
C SER A 106 -3.34 -2.47 -4.61
N PHE A 107 -3.96 -1.94 -3.57
CA PHE A 107 -4.83 -2.69 -2.67
C PHE A 107 -6.13 -1.92 -2.41
N THR A 108 -7.22 -2.66 -2.29
CA THR A 108 -8.46 -2.19 -1.67
C THR A 108 -8.36 -2.42 -0.17
N LEU A 109 -8.73 -1.41 0.62
CA LEU A 109 -8.76 -1.47 2.09
C LEU A 109 -10.19 -1.24 2.58
N TRP A 110 -10.62 -1.99 3.58
CA TRP A 110 -11.90 -1.81 4.27
C TRP A 110 -11.61 -1.38 5.69
N VAL A 111 -11.96 -0.15 6.05
CA VAL A 111 -11.60 0.43 7.35
C VAL A 111 -12.87 0.80 8.12
N THR A 112 -13.11 0.18 9.27
CA THR A 112 -14.33 0.40 10.06
C THR A 112 -14.15 1.49 11.13
N PHE A 113 -15.20 2.28 11.33
CA PHE A 113 -15.28 3.36 12.32
C PHE A 113 -16.56 3.25 13.15
N ASP A 114 -16.69 2.16 13.91
CA ASP A 114 -17.82 1.80 14.79
C ASP A 114 -19.19 1.67 14.10
N ILE A 115 -19.67 2.69 13.37
CA ILE A 115 -20.99 2.79 12.73
C ILE A 115 -20.93 2.84 11.20
N PHE A 116 -19.78 3.15 10.62
CA PHE A 116 -19.59 3.25 9.17
C PHE A 116 -18.27 2.61 8.77
N GLU A 117 -18.18 2.20 7.52
CA GLU A 117 -16.96 1.72 6.89
C GLU A 117 -16.49 2.71 5.82
N LYS A 118 -15.20 2.69 5.55
CA LYS A 118 -14.64 3.24 4.32
C LYS A 118 -14.00 2.14 3.50
N THR A 119 -14.48 1.98 2.27
CA THR A 119 -13.79 1.21 1.24
C THR A 119 -12.84 2.15 0.50
N ILE A 120 -11.54 1.91 0.62
CA ILE A 120 -10.46 2.73 0.10
C ILE A 120 -9.85 2.01 -1.10
N VAL A 121 -9.79 2.70 -2.24
CA VAL A 121 -9.44 2.11 -3.53
C VAL A 121 -8.19 2.77 -4.11
N GLY A 122 -7.34 1.98 -4.76
CA GLY A 122 -6.08 2.38 -5.34
C GLY A 122 -5.04 2.68 -4.27
N SER A 123 -5.01 1.93 -3.17
CA SER A 123 -4.09 2.18 -2.05
C SER A 123 -2.70 1.65 -2.37
N LEU A 124 -1.67 2.47 -2.15
CA LEU A 124 -0.26 2.13 -2.28
C LEU A 124 0.43 2.38 -0.94
N LEU A 125 1.21 1.41 -0.46
CA LEU A 125 1.93 1.52 0.81
C LEU A 125 3.20 2.35 0.63
N ASP A 126 3.19 3.57 1.17
CA ASP A 126 4.30 4.52 1.10
C ASP A 126 5.30 4.27 2.23
N ASN A 127 4.81 4.05 3.45
CA ASN A 127 5.65 3.85 4.63
C ASN A 127 5.22 2.59 5.38
N PHE A 128 6.18 1.74 5.73
CA PHE A 128 5.96 0.56 6.54
C PHE A 128 7.01 0.50 7.64
N LYS A 129 6.55 0.56 8.89
CA LYS A 129 7.39 0.54 10.09
C LYS A 129 7.05 -0.65 10.95
N MET A 130 8.05 -1.29 11.55
CA MET A 130 7.90 -2.28 12.62
C MET A 130 8.81 -1.91 13.78
N GLU A 131 8.30 -1.96 15.01
CA GLU A 131 9.08 -1.65 16.20
C GLU A 131 8.73 -2.60 17.35
N VAL A 132 9.74 -2.98 18.12
CA VAL A 132 9.61 -3.84 19.30
C VAL A 132 10.64 -3.47 20.36
N SER A 133 10.22 -3.51 21.63
CA SER A 133 11.08 -3.31 22.80
C SER A 133 10.69 -4.25 23.93
N ASP A 134 9.76 -3.84 24.80
CA ASP A 134 9.35 -4.60 26.00
C ASP A 134 7.92 -5.17 25.91
N GLU A 135 7.25 -4.98 24.78
CA GLU A 135 5.84 -5.35 24.56
C GLU A 135 5.67 -6.12 23.24
N TYR A 136 4.45 -6.12 22.71
CA TYR A 136 4.14 -6.57 21.35
C TYR A 136 4.92 -5.77 20.31
N MET A 137 5.36 -6.45 19.25
CA MET A 137 5.84 -5.80 18.04
C MET A 137 4.67 -5.07 17.38
N LYS A 138 4.85 -3.77 17.15
CA LYS A 138 3.85 -2.90 16.54
C LYS A 138 4.23 -2.61 15.10
N PHE A 139 3.24 -2.46 14.23
CA PHE A 139 3.44 -1.94 12.89
C PHE A 139 2.75 -0.59 12.69
N THR A 140 3.29 0.20 11.77
CA THR A 140 2.62 1.36 11.18
C THR A 140 2.67 1.25 9.67
N ALA A 141 1.54 1.43 9.01
CA ALA A 141 1.41 1.40 7.56
C ALA A 141 0.73 2.68 7.06
N ASP A 142 1.47 3.51 6.32
CA ASP A 142 0.96 4.72 5.70
C ASP A 142 0.70 4.50 4.22
N PHE A 143 -0.56 4.73 3.81
CA PHE A 143 -1.00 4.56 2.44
C PHE A 143 -1.31 5.92 1.80
N VAL A 144 -1.01 6.02 0.51
CA VAL A 144 -1.61 7.01 -0.39
C VAL A 144 -2.63 6.29 -1.25
N TYR A 145 -3.79 6.90 -1.53
CA TYR A 145 -4.85 6.22 -2.29
C TYR A 145 -5.57 7.12 -3.29
N LYS A 146 -6.27 6.49 -4.24
CA LYS A 146 -6.98 7.17 -5.33
C LYS A 146 -8.26 7.83 -4.84
N THR A 147 -9.13 7.06 -4.18
CA THR A 147 -10.43 7.51 -3.70
C THR A 147 -10.94 6.62 -2.57
N GLU A 148 -12.01 7.05 -1.91
CA GLU A 148 -12.73 6.27 -0.91
C GLU A 148 -14.23 6.41 -1.13
N GLU A 149 -14.97 5.38 -0.73
CA GLU A 149 -16.42 5.40 -0.54
C GLU A 149 -16.72 5.09 0.93
N SER A 150 -17.90 5.46 1.40
CA SER A 150 -18.28 5.26 2.79
C SER A 150 -19.74 4.87 2.91
N ASP A 151 -19.96 3.79 3.65
CA ASP A 151 -21.27 3.18 3.85
C ASP A 151 -21.53 2.94 5.35
N GLU A 152 -22.80 2.91 5.72
CA GLU A 152 -23.22 2.55 7.07
C GLU A 152 -23.03 1.04 7.32
N ILE A 153 -22.57 0.66 8.51
CA ILE A 153 -22.43 -0.74 8.87
C ILE A 153 -23.80 -1.29 9.29
N GLU A 154 -24.47 -1.98 8.38
CA GLU A 154 -25.77 -2.61 8.66
C GLU A 154 -25.64 -3.92 9.45
N ASN A 155 -24.53 -4.66 9.25
CA ASN A 155 -24.32 -5.96 9.89
C ASN A 155 -22.87 -6.17 10.37
N ILE A 156 -22.67 -6.05 11.68
CA ILE A 156 -21.40 -6.26 12.38
C ILE A 156 -20.80 -7.66 12.18
N GLU A 157 -21.61 -8.68 11.96
CA GLU A 157 -21.12 -10.05 11.85
C GLU A 157 -20.28 -10.28 10.58
N LEU A 158 -20.45 -9.46 9.53
CA LEU A 158 -19.65 -9.54 8.31
C LEU A 158 -18.15 -9.26 8.56
N TYR A 159 -17.84 -8.51 9.61
CA TYR A 159 -16.47 -8.12 9.97
C TYR A 159 -15.79 -9.11 10.92
N LYS A 160 -16.56 -9.91 11.65
CA LYS A 160 -16.03 -10.93 12.58
C LYS A 160 -15.52 -12.18 11.88
N VAL A 161 -16.03 -12.46 10.68
CA VAL A 161 -15.85 -13.74 9.96
C VAL A 161 -14.45 -13.90 9.34
N LYS A 162 -13.54 -12.91 9.47
CA LYS A 162 -12.18 -12.99 8.89
C LYS A 162 -11.04 -12.67 9.86
N LEU A 163 -11.29 -12.72 11.17
CA LEU A 163 -10.19 -12.89 12.11
C LEU A 163 -9.70 -14.34 11.93
N LEU A 164 -8.46 -14.52 11.48
CA LEU A 164 -7.87 -15.83 11.24
C LEU A 164 -7.62 -16.50 12.59
N ASP A 165 -8.00 -17.78 12.74
CA ASP A 165 -7.68 -18.55 13.94
C ASP A 165 -6.15 -18.66 14.10
N GLY A 166 -5.64 -18.44 15.32
CA GLY A 166 -4.20 -18.57 15.61
C GLY A 166 -3.36 -17.33 15.30
N ASP A 167 -3.97 -16.15 15.26
CA ASP A 167 -3.30 -14.87 15.06
C ASP A 167 -2.62 -14.35 16.33
N TRP A 168 -1.52 -14.98 16.70
CA TRP A 168 -0.70 -14.52 17.82
C TRP A 168 0.09 -13.27 17.44
N ALA A 169 -0.14 -12.18 18.20
CA ALA A 169 0.69 -10.99 18.13
C ALA A 169 2.11 -11.32 18.62
N LEU A 170 3.13 -10.95 17.84
CA LEU A 170 4.52 -11.17 18.18
C LEU A 170 4.91 -10.38 19.42
N MET A 171 5.52 -11.05 20.40
CA MET A 171 6.11 -10.43 21.57
C MET A 171 7.61 -10.19 21.37
N PHE A 172 8.20 -9.30 22.18
CA PHE A 172 9.64 -9.04 22.10
C PHE A 172 10.53 -10.30 22.21
N TYR A 173 10.10 -11.31 22.96
CA TYR A 173 10.84 -12.56 23.13
C TYR A 173 10.70 -13.54 21.94
N ASP A 174 9.78 -13.29 21.01
CA ASP A 174 9.64 -14.05 19.77
C ASP A 174 10.62 -13.59 18.68
N VAL A 175 11.32 -12.48 18.93
CA VAL A 175 12.13 -11.76 17.96
C VAL A 175 13.61 -11.91 18.29
N SER A 176 14.40 -12.22 17.28
CA SER A 176 15.86 -12.26 17.37
C SER A 176 16.49 -11.56 16.18
N VAL A 177 17.68 -11.00 16.41
CA VAL A 177 18.46 -10.30 15.39
C VAL A 177 19.76 -11.06 15.19
N GLU A 178 20.22 -11.15 13.94
CA GLU A 178 21.56 -11.57 13.57
C GLU A 178 22.25 -10.45 12.80
N ILE A 179 23.50 -10.17 13.15
CA ILE A 179 24.40 -9.26 12.46
C ILE A 179 25.61 -10.07 11.96
N ASP A 180 25.90 -10.00 10.67
CA ASP A 180 26.99 -10.79 10.06
C ASP A 180 26.86 -12.30 10.38
N GLU A 181 25.64 -12.83 10.28
CA GLU A 181 25.26 -14.23 10.58
C GLU A 181 25.44 -14.68 12.04
N ASN A 182 25.70 -13.74 12.96
CA ASN A 182 25.88 -14.03 14.38
C ASN A 182 24.90 -13.21 15.23
N ALA A 183 24.54 -13.71 16.41
CA ALA A 183 23.79 -12.90 17.38
C ALA A 183 24.60 -11.64 17.75
N PRO A 184 23.99 -10.44 17.78
CA PRO A 184 24.67 -9.23 18.24
C PRO A 184 25.27 -9.42 19.63
N PRO A 185 26.47 -8.87 19.89
CA PRO A 185 27.02 -8.84 21.23
C PRO A 185 26.19 -7.93 22.15
N GLY A 186 26.13 -8.27 23.43
CA GLY A 186 25.29 -7.60 24.43
C GLY A 186 23.85 -8.10 24.45
N ILE A 187 23.02 -7.45 25.26
CA ILE A 187 21.59 -7.72 25.34
C ILE A 187 20.86 -6.73 24.43
N VAL A 188 20.23 -7.23 23.37
CA VAL A 188 19.40 -6.40 22.48
C VAL A 188 18.08 -6.07 23.17
N SER A 189 17.83 -4.80 23.45
CA SER A 189 16.65 -4.31 24.18
C SER A 189 15.55 -3.77 23.28
N SER A 190 15.88 -3.38 22.05
CA SER A 190 14.88 -2.92 21.09
C SER A 190 15.34 -3.09 19.65
N PHE A 191 14.36 -3.16 18.75
CA PHE A 191 14.54 -3.19 17.31
C PHE A 191 13.48 -2.32 16.63
N SER A 192 13.89 -1.55 15.63
CA SER A 192 13.02 -0.76 14.77
C SER A 192 13.46 -0.90 13.32
N PHE A 193 12.49 -1.06 12.44
CA PHE A 193 12.62 -1.00 11.00
C PHE A 193 11.65 0.08 10.49
N ASP A 194 12.12 0.98 9.64
CA ASP A 194 11.32 2.03 8.99
C ASP A 194 11.66 2.06 7.49
N GLY A 195 10.71 1.63 6.67
CA GLY A 195 10.86 1.50 5.24
C GLY A 195 9.91 2.43 4.49
N LYS A 196 10.45 3.20 3.54
CA LYS A 196 9.68 4.19 2.78
C LYS A 196 9.90 4.10 1.27
N ASN A 197 8.82 3.95 0.51
CA ASN A 197 8.81 3.86 -0.96
C ASN A 197 8.81 5.24 -1.67
N ASN A 198 8.69 6.33 -0.91
CA ASN A 198 8.73 7.71 -1.40
C ASN A 198 7.78 7.94 -2.59
N ILE A 199 6.52 7.56 -2.44
CA ILE A 199 5.51 7.61 -3.49
C ILE A 199 5.22 9.07 -3.86
N ASN A 200 5.49 9.39 -5.13
CA ASN A 200 5.29 10.72 -5.64
C ASN A 200 3.86 10.91 -6.15
N VAL A 201 3.06 11.59 -5.34
CA VAL A 201 1.67 11.95 -5.66
C VAL A 201 1.54 13.19 -6.55
N ASP A 202 2.65 13.86 -6.89
CA ASP A 202 2.60 15.01 -7.79
C ASP A 202 2.22 14.60 -9.21
N LYS A 203 1.51 15.48 -9.91
CA LYS A 203 1.00 15.26 -11.29
C LYS A 203 0.09 14.05 -11.43
N THR A 204 -0.41 13.47 -10.33
CA THR A 204 -1.48 12.47 -10.37
C THR A 204 -2.85 13.10 -10.64
N ILE A 205 -2.98 14.41 -10.41
CA ILE A 205 -4.23 15.17 -10.54
C ILE A 205 -4.15 16.11 -11.75
N GLY A 206 -4.99 15.86 -12.75
CA GLY A 206 -5.10 16.68 -13.96
C GLY A 206 -6.22 17.71 -13.91
N LEU A 207 -6.31 18.53 -14.97
CA LEU A 207 -7.43 19.45 -15.16
C LEU A 207 -8.76 18.69 -15.22
N GLY A 208 -9.82 19.27 -14.67
CA GLY A 208 -11.17 18.66 -14.64
C GLY A 208 -11.39 17.63 -13.52
N SER A 209 -10.42 17.37 -12.64
CA SER A 209 -10.60 16.51 -11.48
C SER A 209 -10.17 17.19 -10.18
N ARG A 210 -10.80 16.77 -9.08
CA ARG A 210 -10.38 17.13 -7.72
C ARG A 210 -9.52 16.04 -7.07
N GLY A 211 -9.39 14.86 -7.69
CA GLY A 211 -8.68 13.70 -7.15
C GLY A 211 -7.67 13.08 -8.11
N PRO A 212 -6.85 12.14 -7.61
CA PRO A 212 -5.90 11.37 -8.41
C PRO A 212 -6.57 10.66 -9.60
N GLN A 213 -6.03 10.87 -10.81
CA GLN A 213 -6.45 10.22 -12.05
C GLN A 213 -5.46 9.16 -12.53
N ARG A 214 -4.22 9.21 -12.05
CA ARG A 214 -3.13 8.31 -12.42
C ARG A 214 -2.51 7.68 -11.17
N LYS A 215 -2.06 6.42 -11.29
CA LYS A 215 -1.24 5.74 -10.30
C LYS A 215 0.04 6.53 -10.00
N ALA A 216 0.26 6.85 -8.73
CA ALA A 216 1.48 7.48 -8.26
C ALA A 216 2.66 6.52 -8.48
N ALA A 217 3.84 7.07 -8.78
CA ALA A 217 5.05 6.27 -8.97
C ALA A 217 5.86 6.24 -7.67
N ALA A 218 6.38 5.08 -7.30
CA ALA A 218 7.40 4.97 -6.26
C ALA A 218 8.71 5.60 -6.73
N GLN A 219 9.47 6.16 -5.79
CA GLN A 219 10.81 6.71 -6.04
C GLN A 219 11.86 5.79 -5.41
N GLY A 220 13.03 6.32 -5.03
CA GLY A 220 14.02 5.51 -4.30
C GLY A 220 13.41 5.02 -3.00
N ARG A 221 13.54 3.72 -2.71
CA ARG A 221 13.13 3.16 -1.43
C ARG A 221 14.24 3.40 -0.41
N ASP A 222 13.89 3.98 0.73
CA ASP A 222 14.77 4.16 1.87
C ASP A 222 14.39 3.13 2.94
N ILE A 223 15.36 2.45 3.52
CA ILE A 223 15.15 1.50 4.61
C ILE A 223 16.17 1.80 5.70
N SER A 224 15.68 2.27 6.84
CA SER A 224 16.49 2.52 8.02
C SER A 224 16.11 1.52 9.11
N ILE A 225 17.13 0.97 9.77
CA ILE A 225 17.00 -0.05 10.79
C ILE A 225 17.78 0.43 12.01
N SER A 226 17.24 0.23 13.21
CA SER A 226 17.90 0.57 14.45
C SER A 226 17.71 -0.53 15.47
N PHE A 227 18.75 -0.86 16.23
CA PHE A 227 18.61 -1.71 17.41
C PHE A 227 19.55 -1.24 18.52
N VAL A 228 19.12 -1.44 19.76
CA VAL A 228 19.87 -1.03 20.95
C VAL A 228 20.42 -2.28 21.63
N SER A 229 21.71 -2.27 21.97
CA SER A 229 22.37 -3.35 22.72
C SER A 229 23.22 -2.79 23.85
N THR A 230 23.48 -3.59 24.88
CA THR A 230 24.43 -3.24 25.95
C THR A 230 25.87 -3.23 25.45
N LEU A 231 26.70 -2.35 26.03
CA LEU A 231 28.13 -2.28 25.71
C LEU A 231 28.90 -3.42 26.37
N GLU A 232 29.20 -4.45 25.60
CA GLU A 232 30.10 -5.54 25.98
C GLU A 232 31.46 -5.42 25.29
N ARG A 233 32.44 -6.22 25.71
CA ARG A 233 33.78 -6.20 25.09
C ARG A 233 33.73 -6.56 23.60
N GLU A 234 32.87 -7.50 23.25
CA GLU A 234 32.65 -7.99 21.90
C GLU A 234 31.99 -6.92 21.01
N THR A 235 31.25 -5.98 21.60
CA THR A 235 30.64 -4.83 20.91
C THR A 235 31.69 -3.90 20.31
N LEU A 236 32.90 -3.86 20.88
CA LEU A 236 34.00 -3.00 20.41
C LEU A 236 34.38 -3.27 18.94
N GLU A 237 34.34 -4.52 18.49
CA GLU A 237 34.68 -4.84 17.09
C GLU A 237 33.66 -4.24 16.11
N LEU A 238 32.38 -4.24 16.46
CA LEU A 238 31.33 -3.62 15.65
C LEU A 238 31.44 -2.10 15.68
N ILE A 239 31.75 -1.50 16.84
CA ILE A 239 32.01 -0.06 16.95
C ILE A 239 33.20 0.35 16.08
N GLN A 240 34.30 -0.40 16.14
CA GLN A 240 35.47 -0.12 15.31
C GLN A 240 35.16 -0.25 13.81
N LYS A 241 34.41 -1.29 13.41
CA LYS A 241 33.96 -1.44 12.02
C LYS A 241 33.06 -0.27 11.57
N ALA A 242 32.20 0.24 12.44
CA ALA A 242 31.32 1.38 12.15
C ALA A 242 32.11 2.69 12.02
N GLU A 243 32.99 3.01 12.98
CA GLU A 243 33.73 4.27 13.02
C GLU A 243 34.89 4.34 12.03
N TYR A 244 35.59 3.22 11.85
CA TYR A 244 36.83 3.18 11.10
C TYR A 244 36.71 2.45 9.76
N GLY A 245 35.56 1.83 9.44
CA GLY A 245 35.32 1.13 8.17
C GLY A 245 36.06 -0.20 8.01
N GLU A 246 37.02 -0.50 8.89
CA GLU A 246 37.70 -1.78 9.04
C GLU A 246 38.14 -1.97 10.50
N VAL A 247 38.43 -3.21 10.91
CA VAL A 247 38.93 -3.47 12.28
C VAL A 247 40.33 -2.85 12.41
N GLY A 248 40.47 -1.85 13.27
CA GLY A 248 41.72 -1.10 13.42
C GLY A 248 41.60 0.08 14.37
N THR A 249 42.65 0.90 14.41
CA THR A 249 42.74 2.10 15.26
C THR A 249 42.75 3.41 14.47
N GLU A 250 42.65 3.34 13.13
CA GLU A 250 42.68 4.50 12.24
C GLU A 250 41.52 4.42 11.25
N PRO A 251 40.84 5.54 10.95
CA PRO A 251 39.78 5.55 9.95
C PRO A 251 40.27 5.13 8.57
N SER A 252 39.52 4.26 7.90
CA SER A 252 39.78 3.89 6.52
C SER A 252 39.65 5.10 5.59
N GLU A 253 40.55 5.21 4.61
CA GLU A 253 40.55 6.33 3.66
C GLU A 253 39.31 6.34 2.74
N CYS A 254 38.79 5.15 2.38
CA CYS A 254 37.75 5.00 1.34
C CYS A 254 36.78 3.83 1.55
N LYS A 255 36.86 3.07 2.65
CA LYS A 255 36.00 1.90 2.87
C LYS A 255 34.95 2.20 3.94
N LEU A 256 33.70 1.98 3.58
CA LEU A 256 32.61 1.85 4.54
C LEU A 256 32.42 0.36 4.84
N CYS A 257 32.17 0.02 6.11
CA CYS A 257 31.84 -1.34 6.47
C CYS A 257 30.40 -1.64 6.03
N LYS A 258 30.22 -2.80 5.40
CA LYS A 258 28.95 -3.30 4.91
C LYS A 258 28.71 -4.67 5.53
N ILE A 259 27.56 -4.85 6.16
CA ILE A 259 27.23 -6.06 6.91
C ILE A 259 25.80 -6.48 6.61
N PRO A 260 25.51 -7.79 6.53
CA PRO A 260 24.14 -8.27 6.45
C PRO A 260 23.49 -8.21 7.84
N LEU A 261 22.19 -7.97 7.86
CA LEU A 261 21.35 -8.04 9.05
C LEU A 261 20.17 -8.99 8.78
N LYS A 262 19.78 -9.76 9.78
CA LYS A 262 18.58 -10.59 9.72
C LYS A 262 17.73 -10.40 10.97
N LEU A 263 16.43 -10.20 10.78
CA LEU A 263 15.42 -10.33 11.80
C LEU A 263 14.77 -11.71 11.66
N ILE A 264 14.62 -12.43 12.76
CA ILE A 264 13.95 -13.72 12.80
C ILE A 264 12.85 -13.64 13.86
N CYS A 265 11.60 -13.85 13.42
CA CYS A 265 10.43 -13.90 14.28
C CYS A 265 9.87 -15.32 14.29
N ASN A 266 9.77 -15.93 15.47
CA ASN A 266 9.15 -17.24 15.69
C ASN A 266 8.18 -17.13 16.87
N VAL A 267 6.90 -17.38 16.62
CA VAL A 267 5.87 -17.36 17.66
C VAL A 267 6.06 -18.57 18.59
N CYS A 268 6.14 -18.36 19.89
CA CYS A 268 6.27 -19.45 20.87
C CYS A 268 5.07 -20.42 20.85
N GLU A 269 3.86 -19.88 20.68
CA GLU A 269 2.58 -20.59 20.66
C GLU A 269 2.36 -21.42 19.39
N ASP A 270 2.98 -21.02 18.27
CA ASP A 270 2.91 -21.72 16.99
C ASP A 270 4.28 -21.78 16.30
N THR A 271 4.98 -22.90 16.52
CA THR A 271 6.30 -23.15 15.93
C THR A 271 6.27 -23.40 14.42
N THR A 272 5.09 -23.48 13.80
CA THR A 272 4.96 -23.66 12.35
C THR A 272 5.04 -22.35 11.58
N ASP A 273 4.70 -21.25 12.25
CA ASP A 273 4.78 -19.91 11.68
C ASP A 273 6.15 -19.28 11.94
N ARG A 274 6.76 -18.74 10.89
CA ARG A 274 8.07 -18.09 10.96
C ARG A 274 8.21 -16.99 9.94
N LEU A 275 8.75 -15.86 10.36
CA LEU A 275 9.16 -14.78 9.47
C LEU A 275 10.66 -14.54 9.60
N GLU A 276 11.33 -14.45 8.47
CA GLU A 276 12.70 -13.97 8.38
C GLU A 276 12.76 -12.76 7.46
N ILE A 277 13.39 -11.70 7.93
CA ILE A 277 13.66 -10.51 7.13
C ILE A 277 15.17 -10.38 7.03
N THR A 278 15.70 -10.47 5.83
CA THR A 278 17.12 -10.33 5.54
C THR A 278 17.36 -9.02 4.81
N PHE A 279 18.26 -8.21 5.36
CA PHE A 279 18.84 -7.05 4.70
C PHE A 279 20.25 -7.45 4.25
N PRO A 280 20.45 -7.80 2.97
CA PRO A 280 21.66 -8.49 2.55
C PRO A 280 22.93 -7.64 2.65
N GLU A 281 22.77 -6.32 2.59
CA GLU A 281 23.87 -5.38 2.72
C GLU A 281 23.38 -4.10 3.39
N CYS A 282 23.93 -3.77 4.56
CA CYS A 282 23.65 -2.54 5.28
C CYS A 282 24.94 -1.76 5.48
N ILE A 283 24.88 -0.44 5.29
CA ILE A 283 25.87 0.46 5.90
C ILE A 283 25.40 0.73 7.33
N PHE A 284 26.33 0.91 8.27
CA PHE A 284 25.94 1.13 9.66
C PHE A 284 26.81 2.17 10.37
N ALA A 285 26.16 2.91 11.24
CA ALA A 285 26.72 3.85 12.19
C ALA A 285 26.36 3.37 13.61
N VAL A 286 27.12 3.84 14.59
CA VAL A 286 26.88 3.55 16.00
C VAL A 286 26.80 4.85 16.78
N ASP A 287 25.85 4.90 17.70
CA ASP A 287 25.71 5.97 18.68
C ASP A 287 25.80 5.37 20.08
N TYR A 288 26.65 5.95 20.93
CA TYR A 288 26.82 5.53 22.32
C TYR A 288 27.17 6.75 23.17
N GLU A 289 26.64 6.83 24.39
CA GLU A 289 26.85 7.95 25.30
C GLU A 289 27.17 7.46 26.70
N LEU A 290 28.12 8.13 27.37
CA LEU A 290 28.41 7.89 28.78
C LEU A 290 27.46 8.72 29.64
N SER A 291 26.50 8.06 30.30
CA SER A 291 25.59 8.70 31.26
C SER A 291 25.95 8.29 32.70
N GLU A 292 26.47 9.24 33.48
CA GLU A 292 26.77 9.12 34.91
C GLU A 292 27.23 7.72 35.39
N ALA A 293 26.33 6.96 36.04
CA ALA A 293 26.58 5.62 36.58
C ALA A 293 25.72 4.54 35.92
N ASP A 294 25.03 4.87 34.83
CA ASP A 294 24.16 3.96 34.11
C ASP A 294 24.97 3.03 33.21
N GLU A 295 24.36 1.91 32.82
CA GLU A 295 24.92 1.02 31.81
C GLU A 295 24.97 1.75 30.46
N ILE A 296 26.08 1.58 29.73
CA ILE A 296 26.23 2.22 28.42
C ILE A 296 25.46 1.38 27.40
N GLU A 297 24.48 1.98 26.77
CA GLU A 297 23.77 1.44 25.63
C GLU A 297 24.45 1.88 24.32
N VAL A 298 24.49 0.97 23.36
CA VAL A 298 24.98 1.22 22.01
C VAL A 298 23.80 1.07 21.05
N THR A 299 23.46 2.16 20.37
CA THR A 299 22.46 2.16 19.31
C THR A 299 23.17 1.93 17.98
N PHE A 300 22.80 0.85 17.30
CA PHE A 300 23.24 0.55 15.95
C PHE A 300 22.23 1.09 14.96
N ASN A 301 22.65 2.01 14.10
CA ASN A 301 21.81 2.62 13.06
C ASN A 301 22.30 2.13 11.70
N LEU A 302 21.46 1.40 10.98
CA LEU A 302 21.78 0.78 9.70
C LEU A 302 20.88 1.31 8.59
N ASP A 303 21.44 1.53 7.41
CA ASP A 303 20.68 1.80 6.19
C ASP A 303 20.90 0.66 5.20
N ALA A 304 19.80 0.07 4.72
CA ALA A 304 19.87 -1.05 3.78
C ALA A 304 20.25 -0.55 2.37
N MET A 305 21.06 -1.35 1.68
CA MET A 305 21.61 -1.04 0.36
C MET A 305 21.04 -1.99 -0.69
N GLY A 306 20.53 -1.43 -1.80
CA GLY A 306 20.04 -2.20 -2.96
C GLY A 306 21.14 -2.91 -3.78
N THR A 307 22.38 -2.95 -3.28
CA THR A 307 23.51 -3.64 -3.93
C THR A 307 23.73 -5.07 -3.43
N GLY A 308 23.00 -5.48 -2.39
CA GLY A 308 23.08 -6.81 -1.80
C GLY A 308 22.31 -7.88 -2.58
N TYR A 309 22.66 -9.15 -2.35
CA TYR A 309 21.96 -10.28 -2.96
C TYR A 309 21.38 -11.21 -1.89
N ALA A 310 20.09 -11.51 -2.00
CA ALA A 310 19.45 -12.59 -1.26
C ALA A 310 19.36 -13.86 -2.12
N THR A 311 19.32 -15.02 -1.47
CA THR A 311 19.12 -16.32 -2.15
C THR A 311 17.75 -16.85 -1.80
N LYS A 312 16.91 -17.06 -2.82
CA LYS A 312 15.58 -17.65 -2.71
C LYS A 312 15.66 -19.15 -2.35
N LEU A 313 14.54 -19.72 -1.94
CA LEU A 313 14.43 -21.14 -1.60
C LEU A 313 14.80 -22.07 -2.77
N ASP A 314 14.48 -21.66 -4.00
CA ASP A 314 14.82 -22.37 -5.24
C ASP A 314 16.32 -22.25 -5.64
N GLY A 315 17.13 -21.54 -4.85
CA GLY A 315 18.55 -21.28 -5.09
C GLY A 315 18.84 -20.12 -6.03
N THR A 316 17.83 -19.43 -6.56
CA THR A 316 18.02 -18.24 -7.39
C THR A 316 18.46 -17.05 -6.54
N ARG A 317 19.29 -16.17 -7.11
CA ARG A 317 19.77 -14.96 -6.44
C ARG A 317 19.01 -13.75 -6.95
N VAL A 318 18.52 -12.92 -6.03
CA VAL A 318 17.84 -11.66 -6.32
C VAL A 318 18.66 -10.50 -5.76
N LEU A 319 18.85 -9.45 -6.57
CA LEU A 319 19.45 -8.20 -6.12
C LEU A 319 18.36 -7.41 -5.37
N THR A 320 18.60 -7.08 -4.10
CA THR A 320 17.57 -6.46 -3.26
C THR A 320 18.18 -5.81 -2.01
N ASP A 321 17.49 -4.80 -1.50
CA ASP A 321 17.75 -4.17 -0.20
C ASP A 321 17.12 -4.96 0.97
N MET A 322 16.01 -5.66 0.71
CA MET A 322 15.23 -6.40 1.71
C MET A 322 14.59 -7.64 1.07
N TYR A 323 14.82 -8.79 1.68
CA TYR A 323 14.19 -10.06 1.33
C TYR A 323 13.47 -10.61 2.55
N CYS A 324 12.21 -10.99 2.40
CA CYS A 324 11.41 -11.58 3.46
C CYS A 324 11.00 -13.00 3.08
N ARG A 325 11.11 -13.92 4.03
CA ARG A 325 10.57 -15.27 3.92
C ARG A 325 9.58 -15.48 5.06
N LEU A 326 8.31 -15.61 4.71
CA LEU A 326 7.23 -15.93 5.62
C LEU A 326 6.80 -17.37 5.37
N VAL A 327 6.78 -18.18 6.42
CA VAL A 327 6.31 -19.56 6.43
C VAL A 327 5.10 -19.60 7.34
N ASN A 328 3.93 -19.94 6.81
CA ASN A 328 2.66 -19.99 7.55
C ASN A 328 1.61 -20.76 6.73
N ASP A 329 0.36 -20.83 7.20
CA ASP A 329 -0.77 -21.42 6.49
C ASP A 329 -1.58 -20.40 5.65
N GLN A 330 -1.08 -19.18 5.50
CA GLN A 330 -1.72 -18.15 4.69
C GLN A 330 -1.83 -18.66 3.24
N PRO A 331 -3.01 -18.54 2.59
CA PRO A 331 -3.12 -18.86 1.17
C PRO A 331 -2.35 -17.85 0.32
N GLU A 332 -2.06 -18.22 -0.93
CA GLU A 332 -1.45 -17.31 -1.90
C GLU A 332 -2.16 -15.94 -1.92
N ILE A 333 -1.38 -14.87 -1.83
CA ILE A 333 -1.89 -13.50 -1.96
C ILE A 333 -2.13 -13.26 -3.45
N LYS A 334 -3.38 -13.39 -3.89
CA LYS A 334 -3.77 -13.21 -5.27
C LYS A 334 -4.31 -11.80 -5.50
N SER A 335 -4.01 -11.24 -6.66
CA SER A 335 -4.78 -10.11 -7.16
C SER A 335 -6.21 -10.55 -7.39
N GLY A 336 -7.17 -9.62 -7.34
CA GLY A 336 -8.51 -9.88 -7.83
C GLY A 336 -8.52 -10.46 -9.25
N GLU A 337 -9.66 -11.05 -9.60
CA GLU A 337 -9.93 -11.41 -10.99
C GLU A 337 -10.19 -10.10 -11.73
N GLY A 338 -9.16 -9.53 -12.34
CA GLY A 338 -9.30 -8.26 -13.04
C GLY A 338 -10.38 -8.34 -14.10
N VAL A 339 -11.26 -7.34 -14.10
CA VAL A 339 -12.21 -7.14 -15.18
C VAL A 339 -11.41 -6.89 -16.46
N THR A 340 -11.30 -7.90 -17.32
CA THR A 340 -10.61 -7.80 -18.61
C THR A 340 -11.45 -7.01 -19.62
N SER A 341 -12.76 -7.01 -19.42
CA SER A 341 -13.72 -6.33 -20.28
C SER A 341 -15.02 -6.08 -19.50
N ALA A 342 -15.67 -4.96 -19.79
CA ALA A 342 -16.83 -4.46 -19.05
C ALA A 342 -18.04 -4.27 -19.97
N THR A 343 -19.22 -4.32 -19.37
CA THR A 343 -20.48 -3.89 -20.00
C THR A 343 -20.81 -2.48 -19.54
N VAL A 344 -20.72 -1.52 -20.45
CA VAL A 344 -21.05 -0.12 -20.18
C VAL A 344 -22.46 0.17 -20.67
N ARG A 345 -23.33 0.68 -19.81
CA ARG A 345 -24.69 1.09 -20.12
C ARG A 345 -24.80 2.60 -20.01
N LEU A 346 -25.26 3.26 -21.07
CA LEU A 346 -25.52 4.70 -21.05
C LEU A 346 -27.02 4.94 -21.15
N THR A 347 -27.52 5.91 -20.39
CA THR A 347 -28.86 6.47 -20.57
C THR A 347 -28.72 7.91 -21.00
N VAL A 348 -29.11 8.21 -22.24
CA VAL A 348 -28.99 9.55 -22.83
C VAL A 348 -30.31 10.29 -22.73
N LYS A 349 -30.28 11.50 -22.15
CA LYS A 349 -31.44 12.37 -21.99
C LYS A 349 -31.11 13.80 -22.43
N ASP A 350 -32.13 14.52 -22.87
CA ASP A 350 -32.02 15.96 -23.11
C ASP A 350 -32.10 16.75 -21.79
N ASP A 351 -31.92 18.06 -21.89
CA ASP A 351 -32.05 19.00 -20.77
C ASP A 351 -33.45 19.03 -20.10
N ASN A 352 -34.46 18.53 -20.79
CA ASN A 352 -35.83 18.38 -20.27
C ASN A 352 -36.04 16.99 -19.64
N ASN A 353 -34.96 16.23 -19.44
CA ASN A 353 -34.96 14.87 -18.91
C ASN A 353 -35.81 13.90 -19.76
N GLN A 354 -35.98 14.18 -21.05
CA GLN A 354 -36.59 13.30 -22.03
C GLN A 354 -35.53 12.37 -22.65
N PRO A 355 -35.87 11.09 -22.90
CA PRO A 355 -34.93 10.16 -23.50
C PRO A 355 -34.61 10.54 -24.95
N VAL A 356 -33.33 10.56 -25.29
CA VAL A 356 -32.85 10.78 -26.67
C VAL A 356 -32.75 9.42 -27.37
N ALA A 357 -33.69 9.15 -28.27
CA ALA A 357 -33.88 7.83 -28.87
C ALA A 357 -33.40 7.77 -30.32
N SER A 358 -32.85 6.62 -30.72
CA SER A 358 -32.39 6.31 -32.09
C SER A 358 -31.18 7.13 -32.58
N ASN A 359 -30.32 7.57 -31.66
CA ASN A 359 -29.09 8.30 -31.99
C ASN A 359 -27.86 7.40 -31.82
N ALA A 360 -26.85 7.60 -32.67
CA ALA A 360 -25.56 6.94 -32.52
C ALA A 360 -24.79 7.55 -31.34
N VAL A 361 -24.21 6.67 -30.52
CA VAL A 361 -23.36 7.01 -29.38
C VAL A 361 -22.04 6.29 -29.53
N THR A 362 -20.95 7.04 -29.52
CA THR A 362 -19.59 6.52 -29.60
C THR A 362 -18.86 6.82 -28.31
N ILE A 363 -18.18 5.82 -27.76
CA ILE A 363 -17.21 6.01 -26.68
C ILE A 363 -15.80 5.75 -27.22
N VAL A 364 -14.85 6.66 -26.96
CA VAL A 364 -13.47 6.57 -27.47
C VAL A 364 -12.48 6.54 -26.32
N ASN A 365 -11.71 5.47 -26.22
CA ASN A 365 -10.68 5.32 -25.19
C ASN A 365 -9.57 6.35 -25.40
N ARG A 366 -9.33 7.19 -24.39
CA ARG A 366 -8.41 8.34 -24.50
C ARG A 366 -6.92 7.97 -24.53
N VAL A 367 -6.59 6.71 -24.30
CA VAL A 367 -5.22 6.20 -24.25
C VAL A 367 -4.90 5.37 -25.48
N THR A 368 -5.84 4.50 -25.88
CA THR A 368 -5.63 3.55 -26.98
C THR A 368 -6.24 4.02 -28.31
N ASP A 369 -7.05 5.07 -28.29
CA ASP A 369 -7.88 5.54 -29.42
C ASP A 369 -8.87 4.49 -29.94
N GLU A 370 -9.13 3.43 -29.17
CA GLU A 370 -10.12 2.42 -29.48
C GLU A 370 -11.55 2.96 -29.29
N SER A 371 -12.42 2.71 -30.26
CA SER A 371 -13.78 3.24 -30.30
C SER A 371 -14.83 2.14 -30.26
N TYR A 372 -15.89 2.36 -29.50
CA TYR A 372 -17.05 1.47 -29.40
C TYR A 372 -18.31 2.25 -29.75
N GLU A 373 -19.21 1.65 -30.52
CA GLU A 373 -20.41 2.32 -31.06
C GLU A 373 -21.69 1.55 -30.69
N ALA A 374 -22.74 2.30 -30.32
CA ALA A 374 -24.07 1.77 -30.05
C ALA A 374 -25.16 2.78 -30.46
N THR A 375 -26.42 2.34 -30.52
CA THR A 375 -27.57 3.21 -30.80
C THR A 375 -28.53 3.21 -29.62
N THR A 376 -29.05 4.38 -29.24
CA THR A 376 -30.02 4.48 -28.15
C THR A 376 -31.38 3.88 -28.52
N GLY A 377 -31.97 3.12 -27.59
CA GLY A 377 -33.34 2.60 -27.70
C GLY A 377 -34.40 3.67 -27.38
N SER A 378 -35.67 3.27 -27.39
CA SER A 378 -36.81 4.18 -27.14
C SER A 378 -36.84 4.82 -25.74
N ALA A 379 -36.05 4.30 -24.80
CA ALA A 379 -35.88 4.83 -23.46
C ALA A 379 -34.58 5.63 -23.28
N GLY A 380 -33.85 5.92 -24.38
CA GLY A 380 -32.56 6.62 -24.35
C GLY A 380 -31.37 5.75 -23.93
N GLY A 381 -31.61 4.47 -23.63
CA GLY A 381 -30.57 3.53 -23.18
C GLY A 381 -29.78 2.90 -24.34
N CYS A 382 -28.48 2.73 -24.20
CA CYS A 382 -27.62 1.89 -25.03
C CYS A 382 -26.60 1.11 -24.18
N SER A 383 -25.98 0.08 -24.75
CA SER A 383 -24.96 -0.74 -24.06
C SER A 383 -23.79 -1.06 -24.98
N PHE A 384 -22.59 -1.06 -24.41
CA PHE A 384 -21.33 -1.46 -25.03
C PHE A 384 -20.82 -2.66 -24.24
N ASN A 385 -20.52 -3.76 -24.92
CA ASN A 385 -19.94 -4.94 -24.31
C ASN A 385 -18.46 -5.00 -24.61
N ASP A 386 -17.74 -5.77 -23.82
CA ASP A 386 -16.31 -6.02 -23.96
C ASP A 386 -15.45 -4.75 -23.96
N VAL A 387 -15.87 -3.73 -23.21
CA VAL A 387 -15.13 -2.46 -23.10
C VAL A 387 -13.98 -2.63 -22.13
N GLU A 388 -12.74 -2.42 -22.58
CA GLU A 388 -11.62 -2.44 -21.65
C GLU A 388 -11.80 -1.39 -20.54
N PRO A 389 -11.39 -1.65 -19.28
CA PRO A 389 -11.50 -0.60 -18.27
C PRO A 389 -10.62 0.59 -18.68
N GLY A 390 -11.07 1.82 -18.44
CA GLY A 390 -10.45 2.98 -19.08
C GLY A 390 -11.24 4.26 -18.95
N ARG A 391 -10.72 5.33 -19.55
CA ARG A 391 -11.42 6.60 -19.65
C ARG A 391 -11.81 6.83 -21.09
N TYR A 392 -13.07 7.19 -21.27
CA TYR A 392 -13.68 7.30 -22.58
C TYR A 392 -14.29 8.68 -22.77
N ASP A 393 -14.03 9.29 -23.92
CA ASP A 393 -14.80 10.45 -24.38
C ASP A 393 -16.12 9.95 -24.99
N VAL A 394 -17.24 10.55 -24.60
CA VAL A 394 -18.59 10.19 -25.08
C VAL A 394 -19.03 11.18 -26.15
N ILE A 395 -19.46 10.67 -27.29
CA ILE A 395 -19.94 11.44 -28.45
C ILE A 395 -21.36 10.97 -28.77
N VAL A 396 -22.29 11.90 -28.91
CA VAL A 396 -23.69 11.62 -29.30
C VAL A 396 -23.96 12.34 -30.62
N GLU A 397 -24.36 11.61 -31.65
CA GLU A 397 -24.57 12.17 -32.99
C GLU A 397 -25.71 13.20 -32.99
N GLY A 398 -25.42 14.42 -33.44
CA GLY A 398 -26.36 15.52 -33.55
C GLY A 398 -26.54 16.37 -32.29
N TYR A 399 -25.77 16.08 -31.23
CA TYR A 399 -25.90 16.75 -29.93
C TYR A 399 -24.56 17.13 -29.32
N ASP A 400 -24.55 18.20 -28.53
CA ASP A 400 -23.45 18.53 -27.62
C ASP A 400 -23.66 17.85 -26.26
N VAL A 401 -22.64 17.13 -25.77
CA VAL A 401 -22.72 16.44 -24.48
C VAL A 401 -22.40 17.43 -23.35
N VAL A 402 -23.42 17.84 -22.61
CA VAL A 402 -23.32 18.83 -21.53
C VAL A 402 -23.03 18.23 -20.16
N ALA A 403 -23.41 16.96 -19.94
CA ALA A 403 -23.01 16.19 -18.77
C ALA A 403 -22.70 14.73 -19.15
N GLY A 404 -21.63 14.17 -18.57
CA GLY A 404 -21.19 12.80 -18.89
C GLY A 404 -20.28 12.68 -20.11
N SER A 405 -19.70 13.79 -20.60
CA SER A 405 -18.80 13.79 -21.78
C SER A 405 -17.54 12.94 -21.60
N ILE A 406 -17.20 12.57 -20.36
CA ILE A 406 -16.15 11.62 -20.04
C ILE A 406 -16.69 10.63 -19.02
N ILE A 407 -16.57 9.34 -19.33
CA ILE A 407 -16.91 8.24 -18.41
C ILE A 407 -15.65 7.47 -18.04
N SER A 408 -15.66 6.85 -16.86
CA SER A 408 -14.55 6.00 -16.38
C SER A 408 -15.11 4.62 -16.11
N VAL A 409 -14.69 3.65 -16.91
CA VAL A 409 -15.11 2.25 -16.81
C VAL A 409 -14.14 1.53 -15.89
N ASN A 410 -14.62 1.06 -14.74
CA ASN A 410 -13.77 0.42 -13.74
C ASN A 410 -14.28 -0.97 -13.33
N ASP A 411 -15.59 -1.22 -13.45
CA ASP A 411 -16.24 -2.48 -13.05
C ASP A 411 -16.71 -3.33 -14.25
N ASP A 412 -17.21 -4.55 -13.98
CA ASP A 412 -17.73 -5.49 -14.98
C ASP A 412 -19.06 -5.04 -15.62
N GLU A 413 -19.89 -4.31 -14.87
CA GLU A 413 -21.03 -3.55 -15.36
C GLU A 413 -21.02 -2.11 -14.82
N GLU A 414 -21.07 -1.13 -15.72
CA GLU A 414 -21.06 0.29 -15.37
C GLU A 414 -22.25 0.99 -16.02
N SER A 415 -22.93 1.87 -15.28
CA SER A 415 -24.10 2.60 -15.79
C SER A 415 -23.93 4.11 -15.61
N PHE A 416 -24.08 4.88 -16.69
CA PHE A 416 -23.94 6.33 -16.67
C PHE A 416 -25.16 7.03 -17.28
N ASP A 417 -25.56 8.13 -16.66
CA ASP A 417 -26.53 9.07 -17.23
C ASP A 417 -25.78 10.17 -18.01
N ILE A 418 -26.17 10.37 -19.27
CA ILE A 418 -25.61 11.36 -20.18
C ILE A 418 -26.68 12.41 -20.46
N THR A 419 -26.32 13.68 -20.33
CA THR A 419 -27.20 14.81 -20.67
C THR A 419 -26.67 15.54 -21.89
N VAL A 420 -27.54 15.83 -22.84
CA VAL A 420 -27.18 16.41 -24.14
C VAL A 420 -28.08 17.58 -24.54
N GLU A 421 -27.53 18.51 -25.32
CA GLU A 421 -28.22 19.66 -25.92
C GLU A 421 -28.21 19.53 -27.45
N GLU A 422 -29.31 19.87 -28.14
CA GLU A 422 -29.34 19.88 -29.60
C GLU A 422 -28.37 20.93 -30.15
N ILE A 423 -27.60 20.55 -31.18
CA ILE A 423 -26.75 21.50 -31.88
C ILE A 423 -27.68 22.38 -32.74
N GLU A 424 -27.82 23.66 -32.40
CA GLU A 424 -28.49 24.62 -33.28
C GLU A 424 -27.68 24.77 -34.57
N GLU A 425 -28.17 24.20 -35.67
CA GLU A 425 -27.66 24.51 -37.01
C GLU A 425 -28.10 25.95 -37.38
N ASP A 426 -27.14 26.89 -37.37
CA ASP A 426 -27.28 28.23 -37.96
C ASP A 426 -27.44 28.21 -39.50
#